data_AF-A0A812PI81-F1
#
_entry.id   AF-A0A812PI81-F1
#
_cell.length_a   1.000
_cell.length_b   1.000
_cell.length_c   1.000
_cell.angle_alpha   90.00
_cell.angle_beta   90.00
_cell.angle_gamma   90.00
#
_symmetry.space_group_name_H-M   'P 1'
#
loop_
_entity.id
_entity.type
_entity.pdbx_description
1 polymer ?
#
loop_
_entity_poly.entity_id
_entity_poly.type
_entity_poly.pdbx_seq_one_letter_code
_entity_poly.pdbx_strand_id
1 'polypeptide(L)'
;MLVLIFDAEVHIDARLLESLRDFCSRSSGDGLSLAELHPLIVPQYAQVMEQEDEYRFVYYNHTNHALRLSNQASISRSLLGGSRVASAGPKPTERAFLAPLRATLADPKMKCREVSWKSADRGWVCAKRWCDREFYLLLDGTSTSLSRCQDECARFASIHFSNIFMM
;
A
#
# COMPACT_ATOMS: atom_id res chain seq x y z
N MET A 1 -8.10 12.81 9.20
CA MET A 1 -8.31 11.91 10.36
C MET A 1 -6.94 11.67 10.98
N LEU A 2 -6.70 12.17 12.19
CA LEU A 2 -5.48 11.90 12.95
C LEU A 2 -5.72 10.63 13.78
N VAL A 3 -4.87 9.61 13.60
CA VAL A 3 -4.90 8.40 14.42
C VAL A 3 -3.66 8.41 15.29
N LEU A 4 -3.86 8.44 16.60
CA LEU A 4 -2.80 8.37 17.59
C LEU A 4 -2.73 6.93 18.11
N ILE A 5 -1.56 6.32 18.02
CA ILE A 5 -1.30 4.99 18.55
C ILE A 5 -0.36 5.17 19.73
N PHE A 6 -0.80 4.77 20.92
CA PHE A 6 -0.03 4.82 22.14
C PHE A 6 0.51 3.42 22.45
N ASP A 7 1.69 3.35 23.06
CA ASP A 7 2.19 2.09 23.63
C ASP A 7 1.25 1.62 24.75
N ALA A 8 1.18 0.30 24.95
CA ALA A 8 0.25 -0.34 25.89
C ALA A 8 0.42 0.13 27.35
N GLU A 9 1.57 0.69 27.69
CA GLU A 9 1.91 1.17 29.04
C GLU A 9 1.62 2.66 29.24
N VAL A 10 1.17 3.40 28.21
CA VAL A 10 0.89 4.83 28.36
C VAL A 10 -0.40 5.03 29.14
N HIS A 11 -0.27 5.65 30.32
CA HIS A 11 -1.41 6.09 31.09
C HIS A 11 -2.02 7.35 30.44
N ILE A 12 -3.19 7.18 29.81
CA ILE A 12 -3.91 8.30 29.20
C ILE A 12 -4.59 9.10 30.31
N ASP A 13 -3.99 10.23 30.68
CA ASP A 13 -4.54 11.16 31.67
C ASP A 13 -4.93 12.51 31.05
N ALA A 14 -5.60 13.36 31.84
CA ALA A 14 -6.08 14.66 31.38
C ALA A 14 -4.94 15.59 30.94
N ARG A 15 -3.76 15.47 31.55
CA ARG A 15 -2.59 16.32 31.25
C ARG A 15 -1.99 15.99 29.88
N LEU A 16 -1.91 14.71 29.55
CA LEU A 16 -1.49 14.24 28.24
C LEU A 16 -2.45 14.71 27.16
N LEU A 17 -3.77 14.59 27.41
CA LEU A 17 -4.79 15.04 26.46
C LEU A 17 -4.77 16.57 26.25
N GLU A 18 -4.55 17.35 27.32
CA GLU A 18 -4.36 18.80 27.22
C GLU A 18 -3.11 19.17 26.43
N SER A 19 -2.00 18.46 26.67
CA SER A 19 -0.75 18.67 25.93
C SER A 19 -0.91 18.32 24.44
N LEU A 20 -1.63 17.25 24.11
CA LEU A 20 -1.97 16.88 22.74
C LEU A 20 -2.87 17.91 22.07
N ARG A 21 -3.87 18.44 22.79
CA ARG A 21 -4.72 19.52 22.28
C ARG A 21 -3.88 20.74 21.97
N ASP A 22 -3.02 21.14 22.89
CA ASP A 22 -2.18 22.31 22.71
C ASP A 22 -1.17 22.10 21.56
N PHE A 23 -0.60 20.90 21.38
CA PHE A 23 0.20 20.55 20.20
C PHE A 23 -0.59 20.65 18.89
N CYS A 24 -1.86 20.21 18.88
CA CYS A 24 -2.70 20.27 17.69
C CYS A 24 -3.09 21.72 17.34
N SER A 25 -3.28 22.58 18.34
CA SER A 25 -3.98 23.86 18.18
C SER A 25 -3.11 25.11 18.38
N ARG A 26 -1.95 24.99 19.03
CA ARG A 26 -1.08 26.13 19.32
C ARG A 26 0.21 26.03 18.53
N SER A 27 0.50 27.08 17.77
CA SER A 27 1.81 27.28 17.15
C SER A 27 2.81 27.55 18.26
N SER A 28 3.98 26.90 18.22
CA SER A 28 5.03 27.10 19.21
C SER A 28 6.32 27.51 18.52
N GLY A 29 6.87 28.66 18.94
CA GLY A 29 8.18 29.18 18.55
C GLY A 29 8.39 29.33 17.05
N ASP A 30 8.86 28.26 16.42
CA ASP A 30 9.40 28.23 15.06
C ASP A 30 8.58 27.36 14.09
N GLY A 31 7.43 26.83 14.52
CA GLY A 31 6.62 25.89 13.72
C GLY A 31 5.12 26.20 13.69
N LEU A 32 4.47 25.75 12.62
CA LEU A 32 3.00 25.74 12.49
C LEU A 32 2.41 24.64 13.39
N SER A 33 1.28 24.94 14.02
CA SER A 33 0.46 23.92 14.68
C SER A 33 -0.09 22.92 13.66
N LEU A 34 -0.53 21.74 14.12
CA LEU A 34 -1.16 20.76 13.22
C LEU A 34 -2.40 21.35 12.52
N ALA A 35 -3.16 22.20 13.20
CA ALA A 35 -4.33 22.89 12.64
C ALA A 35 -3.96 23.82 11.48
N GLU A 36 -2.82 24.50 11.55
CA GLU A 36 -2.31 25.40 10.50
C GLU A 36 -1.60 24.64 9.38
N LEU A 37 -0.95 23.52 9.71
CA LEU A 37 -0.27 22.66 8.76
C LEU A 37 -1.26 21.88 7.89
N HIS A 38 -2.37 21.44 8.47
CA HIS A 38 -3.40 20.64 7.80
C HIS A 38 -3.90 21.23 6.47
N PRO A 39 -4.35 22.50 6.38
CA PRO A 39 -4.81 23.09 5.12
C PRO A 39 -3.70 23.27 4.07
N LEU A 40 -2.42 23.26 4.47
CA LEU A 40 -1.28 23.35 3.55
C LEU A 40 -0.91 21.99 2.96
N ILE A 41 -0.99 20.93 3.77
CA ILE A 41 -0.62 19.56 3.36
C ILE A 41 -1.77 18.88 2.63
N VAL A 42 -3.02 19.05 3.07
CA VAL A 42 -4.15 18.32 2.51
C VAL A 42 -4.30 18.49 0.99
N PRO A 43 -4.17 19.69 0.39
CA PRO A 43 -4.28 19.84 -1.06
C PRO A 43 -3.16 19.13 -1.80
N GLN A 44 -1.93 19.19 -1.29
CA GLN A 44 -0.77 18.52 -1.89
C GLN A 44 -0.91 16.99 -1.77
N TYR A 45 -1.33 16.51 -0.59
CA TYR A 45 -1.60 15.11 -0.35
C TYR A 45 -2.75 14.62 -1.24
N ALA A 46 -3.85 15.37 -1.34
CA ALA A 46 -4.96 15.04 -2.23
C ALA A 46 -4.50 14.97 -3.68
N GLN A 47 -3.74 15.96 -4.16
CA GLN A 47 -3.19 15.98 -5.51
C GLN A 47 -2.26 14.79 -5.78
N VAL A 48 -1.40 14.40 -4.85
CA VAL A 48 -0.54 13.21 -4.96
C VAL A 48 -1.36 11.93 -4.94
N MET A 49 -2.39 11.85 -4.09
CA MET A 49 -3.27 10.68 -3.99
C MET A 49 -4.27 10.56 -5.14
N GLU A 50 -4.52 11.64 -5.89
CA GLU A 50 -5.32 11.67 -7.12
C GLU A 50 -4.53 11.15 -8.34
N GLN A 51 -3.20 11.06 -8.27
CA GLN A 51 -2.41 10.46 -9.33
C GLN A 51 -2.60 8.95 -9.32
N GLU A 52 -3.22 8.42 -10.38
CA GLU A 52 -3.43 6.98 -10.52
C GLU A 52 -2.08 6.25 -10.58
N ASP A 53 -1.90 5.30 -9.67
CA ASP A 53 -0.75 4.41 -9.66
C ASP A 53 -0.71 3.64 -10.99
N GLU A 54 0.50 3.49 -11.54
CA GLU A 54 0.70 2.74 -12.77
C GLU A 54 0.29 1.27 -12.65
N TYR A 55 0.39 0.74 -11.43
CA TYR A 55 0.19 -0.67 -11.11
C TYR A 55 -0.83 -0.91 -10.02
N ARG A 56 -1.53 -2.05 -10.11
CA ARG A 56 -2.36 -2.58 -9.03
C ARG A 56 -1.50 -3.43 -8.12
N PHE A 57 -1.34 -3.03 -6.86
CA PHE A 57 -0.46 -3.74 -5.94
C PHE A 57 -0.87 -3.67 -4.48
N VAL A 58 -0.30 -4.58 -3.70
CA VAL A 58 -0.20 -4.53 -2.24
C VAL A 58 1.27 -4.57 -1.87
N TYR A 59 1.72 -3.67 -1.01
CA TYR A 59 3.08 -3.60 -0.51
C TYR A 59 3.08 -3.63 1.02
N TYR A 60 3.98 -4.42 1.59
CA TYR A 60 4.23 -4.50 3.03
C TYR A 60 5.70 -4.21 3.32
N ASN A 61 5.94 -3.34 4.29
CA ASN A 61 7.22 -3.21 4.96
C ASN A 61 7.07 -3.67 6.41
N HIS A 62 7.62 -4.83 6.72
CA HIS A 62 7.54 -5.44 8.05
C HIS A 62 8.44 -4.73 9.06
N THR A 63 9.46 -3.96 8.63
CA THR A 63 10.33 -3.20 9.54
C THR A 63 9.58 -2.05 10.23
N ASN A 64 8.69 -1.36 9.51
CA ASN A 64 7.94 -0.20 10.03
C ASN A 64 6.41 -0.39 9.99
N HIS A 65 5.96 -1.62 9.75
CA HIS A 65 4.54 -1.98 9.60
C HIS A 65 3.76 -1.19 8.54
N ALA A 66 4.44 -0.55 7.58
CA ALA A 66 3.77 0.20 6.53
C ALA A 66 3.07 -0.74 5.55
N LEU A 67 1.82 -0.42 5.25
CA LEU A 67 1.00 -1.03 4.21
C LEU A 67 0.65 0.02 3.16
N ARG A 68 0.99 -0.24 1.90
CA ARG A 68 0.53 0.56 0.78
C ARG A 68 -0.32 -0.29 -0.15
N LEU A 69 -1.48 0.25 -0.50
CA LEU A 69 -2.36 -0.28 -1.53
C LEU A 69 -2.35 0.70 -2.68
N SER A 70 -2.32 0.18 -3.91
CA SER A 70 -2.45 1.04 -5.08
C SER A 70 -3.79 1.76 -5.08
N ASN A 71 -3.89 2.96 -5.63
CA ASN A 71 -5.17 3.62 -5.92
C ASN A 71 -5.75 3.23 -7.30
N GLN A 72 -4.98 2.51 -8.14
CA GLN A 72 -5.45 2.03 -9.45
C GLN A 72 -6.71 1.17 -9.31
N ALA A 73 -7.72 1.51 -10.11
CA ALA A 73 -9.03 0.85 -10.04
C ALA A 73 -8.96 -0.57 -10.61
N SER A 74 -9.69 -1.51 -10.00
CA SER A 74 -9.88 -2.84 -10.59
C SER A 74 -10.67 -2.74 -11.90
N ILE A 75 -10.20 -3.37 -12.98
CA ILE A 75 -10.99 -3.53 -14.20
C ILE A 75 -12.01 -4.66 -13.97
N SER A 76 -13.02 -4.40 -13.15
CA SER A 76 -14.20 -5.25 -13.13
C SER A 76 -15.02 -4.91 -14.37
N ARG A 77 -15.01 -5.79 -15.38
CA ARG A 77 -15.95 -5.72 -16.50
C ARG A 77 -17.37 -5.86 -15.94
N SER A 78 -18.02 -4.75 -15.60
CA SER A 78 -19.46 -4.74 -15.39
C SER A 78 -20.11 -5.01 -16.75
N LEU A 79 -20.80 -6.13 -16.89
CA LEU A 79 -21.56 -6.50 -18.09
C LEU A 79 -22.83 -5.64 -18.28
N LEU A 80 -23.14 -4.77 -17.32
CA LEU A 80 -24.29 -3.88 -17.36
C LEU A 80 -23.78 -2.47 -17.02
N GLY A 81 -24.01 -1.51 -17.91
CA GLY A 81 -23.44 -0.16 -17.90
C GLY A 81 -23.82 0.69 -16.68
N GLY A 82 -23.25 0.36 -15.53
CA GLY A 82 -23.40 1.07 -14.26
C GLY A 82 -22.07 1.66 -13.80
N SER A 83 -22.16 2.85 -13.20
CA SER A 83 -21.08 3.71 -12.74
C SER A 83 -19.84 2.97 -12.21
N ARG A 84 -18.65 3.40 -12.64
CA ARG A 84 -17.35 2.91 -12.18
C ARG A 84 -17.20 3.19 -10.68
N VAL A 85 -17.57 2.23 -9.83
CA VAL A 85 -17.17 2.28 -8.42
C VAL A 85 -15.71 1.85 -8.35
N ALA A 86 -14.81 2.81 -8.55
CA ALA A 86 -13.38 2.62 -8.40
C ALA A 86 -13.08 2.39 -6.91
N SER A 87 -12.91 1.14 -6.49
CA SER A 87 -12.26 0.84 -5.22
C SER A 87 -10.75 0.89 -5.44
N ALA A 88 -10.07 1.78 -4.72
CA ALA A 88 -8.61 1.86 -4.70
C ALA A 88 -8.01 0.50 -4.27
N GLY A 89 -7.24 -0.10 -5.17
CA GLY A 89 -6.39 -1.25 -4.88
C GLY A 89 -7.11 -2.61 -4.87
N PRO A 90 -6.40 -3.69 -4.52
CA PRO A 90 -6.96 -5.03 -4.52
C PRO A 90 -8.11 -5.14 -3.52
N LYS A 91 -9.26 -5.60 -4.01
CA LYS A 91 -10.48 -5.84 -3.23
C LYS A 91 -10.20 -6.87 -2.12
N PRO A 92 -10.97 -6.86 -1.01
CA PRO A 92 -10.79 -7.84 0.07
C PRO A 92 -10.80 -9.30 -0.42
N THR A 93 -11.66 -9.61 -1.40
CA THR A 93 -11.72 -10.92 -2.05
C THR A 93 -10.46 -11.25 -2.84
N GLU A 94 -9.81 -10.26 -3.44
CA GLU A 94 -8.54 -10.43 -4.16
C GLU A 94 -7.37 -10.68 -3.21
N ARG A 95 -7.40 -10.08 -2.01
CA ARG A 95 -6.38 -10.30 -0.98
C ARG A 95 -6.39 -11.73 -0.44
N ALA A 96 -7.56 -12.37 -0.39
CA ALA A 96 -7.66 -13.78 -0.01
C ALA A 96 -6.86 -14.69 -0.97
N PHE A 97 -6.83 -14.38 -2.27
CA PHE A 97 -6.04 -15.13 -3.26
C PHE A 97 -4.52 -14.93 -3.11
N LEU A 98 -4.07 -13.94 -2.33
CA LEU A 98 -2.66 -13.73 -2.06
C LEU A 98 -2.13 -14.66 -0.96
N ALA A 99 -3.01 -15.29 -0.15
CA ALA A 99 -2.60 -16.12 0.97
C ALA A 99 -1.69 -17.31 0.57
N PRO A 100 -1.98 -18.06 -0.50
CA PRO A 100 -1.07 -19.12 -0.95
C PRO A 100 0.30 -18.58 -1.38
N LEU A 101 0.35 -17.47 -2.12
CA LEU A 101 1.58 -16.83 -2.55
C LEU A 101 2.42 -16.37 -1.34
N ARG A 102 1.75 -15.79 -0.34
CA ARG A 102 2.38 -15.38 0.92
C ARG A 102 2.95 -16.57 1.68
N ALA A 103 2.21 -17.68 1.76
CA ALA A 103 2.69 -18.90 2.38
C ALA A 103 3.94 -19.45 1.67
N THR A 104 3.94 -19.45 0.33
CA THR A 104 5.11 -19.87 -0.46
C THR A 104 6.33 -18.98 -0.23
N LEU A 105 6.15 -17.66 -0.18
CA LEU A 105 7.24 -16.70 0.10
C LEU A 105 7.71 -16.73 1.56
N ALA A 106 6.89 -17.27 2.47
CA ALA A 106 7.22 -17.40 3.88
C ALA A 106 7.83 -18.76 4.25
N ASP A 107 7.77 -19.75 3.36
CA ASP A 107 8.33 -21.06 3.63
C ASP A 107 9.87 -21.01 3.63
N PRO A 108 10.53 -21.20 4.79
CA PRO A 108 11.99 -21.15 4.89
C PRO A 108 12.67 -22.30 4.12
N LYS A 109 11.95 -23.39 3.81
CA LYS A 109 12.50 -24.54 3.10
C LYS A 109 12.60 -24.29 1.59
N MET A 110 11.66 -23.53 1.03
CA MET A 110 11.57 -23.30 -0.41
C MET A 110 12.62 -22.32 -0.93
N LYS A 111 13.22 -21.49 -0.06
CA LYS A 111 14.16 -20.40 -0.42
C LYS A 111 13.65 -19.55 -1.61
N CYS A 112 12.34 -19.43 -1.73
CA CYS A 112 11.68 -18.78 -2.86
C CYS A 112 11.55 -17.28 -2.58
N ARG A 113 12.08 -16.44 -3.47
CA ARG A 113 12.01 -14.98 -3.35
C ARG A 113 10.95 -14.36 -4.24
N GLU A 114 10.47 -15.09 -5.23
CA GLU A 114 9.54 -14.60 -6.24
C GLU A 114 8.64 -15.74 -6.72
N VAL A 115 7.34 -15.47 -6.79
CA VAL A 115 6.33 -16.41 -7.30
C VAL A 115 5.47 -15.67 -8.31
N SER A 116 5.32 -16.24 -9.50
CA SER A 116 4.40 -15.75 -10.52
C SER A 116 3.31 -16.79 -10.74
N TRP A 117 2.05 -16.34 -10.67
CA TRP A 117 0.89 -17.19 -10.87
C TRP A 117 -0.02 -16.57 -11.94
N LYS A 118 -0.44 -17.38 -12.92
CA LYS A 118 -1.41 -16.95 -13.94
C LYS A 118 -2.78 -17.49 -13.59
N SER A 119 -3.72 -16.58 -13.35
CA SER A 119 -5.15 -16.89 -13.32
C SER A 119 -5.71 -16.85 -14.75
N ALA A 120 -6.59 -17.79 -15.06
CA ALA A 120 -7.21 -17.88 -16.38
C ALA A 120 -8.14 -16.69 -16.69
N ASP A 121 -8.75 -16.11 -15.65
CA ASP A 121 -9.76 -15.06 -15.74
C ASP A 121 -9.21 -13.64 -15.50
N ARG A 122 -8.08 -13.49 -14.78
CA ARG A 122 -7.59 -12.19 -14.29
C ARG A 122 -6.22 -11.78 -14.82
N GLY A 123 -5.41 -12.72 -15.32
CA GLY A 123 -4.05 -12.41 -15.75
C GLY A 123 -3.01 -12.90 -14.75
N TRP A 124 -1.92 -12.14 -14.59
CA TRP A 124 -0.82 -12.58 -13.72
C TRP A 124 -0.86 -11.90 -12.35
N VAL A 125 -0.46 -12.66 -11.34
CA VAL A 125 -0.07 -12.15 -10.04
C VAL A 125 1.39 -12.49 -9.83
N CYS A 126 2.22 -11.47 -9.66
CA CYS A 126 3.65 -11.61 -9.38
C CYS A 126 3.88 -11.17 -7.92
N ALA A 127 4.45 -12.03 -7.08
CA ALA A 127 4.71 -11.75 -5.66
C ALA A 127 6.21 -11.86 -5.39
N LYS A 128 6.79 -10.90 -4.67
CA LYS A 128 8.23 -10.86 -4.40
C LYS A 128 8.51 -10.47 -2.97
N ARG A 129 9.52 -11.12 -2.37
CA ARG A 129 10.02 -10.82 -1.03
C ARG A 129 11.51 -10.50 -1.05
N TRP A 130 11.87 -9.43 -0.36
CA TRP A 130 13.25 -8.99 -0.17
C TRP A 130 13.44 -8.45 1.24
N CYS A 131 14.26 -9.14 2.05
CA CYS A 131 14.43 -8.83 3.48
C CYS A 131 13.05 -8.77 4.17
N ASP A 132 12.76 -7.67 4.88
CA ASP A 132 11.51 -7.40 5.58
C ASP A 132 10.43 -6.77 4.69
N ARG A 133 10.63 -6.73 3.37
CA ARG A 133 9.68 -6.12 2.45
C ARG A 133 9.11 -7.16 1.50
N GLU A 134 7.82 -7.03 1.20
CA GLU A 134 7.16 -7.87 0.20
C GLU A 134 6.11 -7.09 -0.56
N PHE A 135 5.90 -7.44 -1.82
CA PHE A 135 4.79 -6.91 -2.61
C PHE A 135 4.09 -8.00 -3.41
N TYR A 136 2.87 -7.67 -3.82
CA TYR A 136 2.01 -8.46 -4.68
C TYR A 136 1.52 -7.54 -5.80
N LEU A 137 1.92 -7.84 -7.02
CA LEU A 137 1.62 -7.08 -8.23
C LEU A 137 0.54 -7.83 -9.03
N LEU A 138 -0.55 -7.14 -9.35
CA LEU A 138 -1.65 -7.67 -10.15
C LEU A 138 -1.57 -7.07 -11.55
N LEU A 139 -1.27 -7.91 -12.53
CA LEU A 139 -1.23 -7.55 -13.95
C LEU A 139 -2.49 -8.08 -14.61
N ASP A 140 -3.50 -7.21 -14.64
CA ASP A 140 -4.80 -7.53 -15.22
C ASP A 140 -4.68 -7.81 -16.73
N GLY A 141 -5.40 -8.84 -17.18
CA GLY A 141 -5.48 -9.19 -18.60
C GLY A 141 -4.77 -10.50 -18.96
N THR A 142 -5.38 -11.25 -19.88
CA THR A 142 -4.96 -12.62 -20.21
C THR A 142 -3.84 -12.70 -21.25
N SER A 143 -3.59 -11.61 -21.97
CA SER A 143 -2.62 -11.51 -23.08
C SER A 143 -1.16 -11.37 -22.62
N THR A 144 -0.92 -11.01 -21.36
CA THR A 144 0.44 -10.85 -20.82
C THR A 144 1.17 -12.20 -20.78
N SER A 145 2.39 -12.24 -21.33
CA SER A 145 3.29 -13.41 -21.26
C SER A 145 3.98 -13.49 -19.90
N LEU A 146 4.57 -14.65 -19.58
CA LEU A 146 5.38 -14.81 -18.37
C LEU A 146 6.58 -13.84 -18.36
N SER A 147 7.31 -13.74 -19.48
CA SER A 147 8.46 -12.84 -19.61
C SER A 147 8.07 -11.40 -19.28
N ARG A 148 6.94 -10.93 -19.81
CA ARG A 148 6.43 -9.61 -19.52
C ARG A 148 6.00 -9.45 -18.04
N CYS A 149 5.42 -10.48 -17.39
CA CYS A 149 5.16 -10.39 -15.93
C CYS A 149 6.45 -10.18 -15.16
N GLN A 150 7.50 -10.92 -15.53
CA GLN A 150 8.80 -10.84 -14.86
C GLN A 150 9.45 -9.47 -15.07
N ASP A 151 9.40 -8.93 -16.30
CA ASP A 151 9.92 -7.60 -16.61
C ASP A 151 9.19 -6.50 -15.81
N GLU A 152 7.85 -6.55 -15.76
CA GLU A 152 7.05 -5.60 -14.97
C GLU A 152 7.29 -5.76 -13.47
N CYS A 153 7.41 -7.00 -12.97
CA CYS A 153 7.75 -7.29 -11.57
C CYS A 153 9.12 -6.72 -11.20
N ALA A 154 10.12 -6.89 -12.07
CA ALA A 154 11.46 -6.35 -11.89
C ALA A 154 11.45 -4.81 -11.93
N ARG A 155 10.71 -4.21 -12.86
CA ARG A 155 10.52 -2.75 -12.95
C ARG A 155 9.89 -2.20 -11.67
N PHE A 156 8.79 -2.79 -11.22
CA PHE A 156 8.14 -2.41 -9.96
C PHE A 156 9.10 -2.54 -8.76
N ALA A 157 9.81 -3.67 -8.64
CA ALA A 157 10.81 -3.87 -7.60
C ALA A 157 11.91 -2.80 -7.63
N SER A 158 12.38 -2.42 -8.82
CA SER A 158 13.42 -1.40 -9.00
C SER A 158 12.98 0.01 -8.62
N ILE A 159 11.67 0.27 -8.49
CA ILE A 159 11.10 1.56 -8.07
C ILE A 159 10.77 1.53 -6.58
N HIS A 160 10.16 0.44 -6.10
CA HIS A 160 9.58 0.40 -4.75
C HIS A 160 10.48 -0.26 -3.69
N PHE A 161 11.43 -1.13 -4.08
CA PHE A 161 12.40 -1.70 -3.12
C PHE A 161 13.72 -0.94 -3.05
N SER A 162 14.10 -0.23 -4.11
CA SER A 162 15.29 0.63 -4.14
C SER A 162 15.08 1.94 -3.38
N ASN A 163 13.84 2.40 -3.24
CA ASN A 163 13.52 3.60 -2.48
C ASN A 163 13.61 3.32 -0.96
N ILE A 164 14.75 3.72 -0.42
CA ILE A 164 15.13 3.75 1.00
C ILE A 164 14.39 4.84 1.79
N PHE A 165 13.54 5.65 1.15
CA PHE A 165 12.88 6.84 1.72
C PHE A 165 11.48 6.62 2.32
N MET A 166 11.13 5.39 2.70
CA MET A 166 10.09 5.17 3.72
C MET A 166 10.77 4.84 5.06
N MET A 167 11.72 5.69 5.47
CA MET A 167 12.15 5.82 6.86
C MET A 167 11.22 6.80 7.56
#